data_AF-A0A1G8AHU7-F1
#
_entry.id   AF-A0A1G8AHU7-F1
#
_cell.length_a   1.000
_cell.length_b   1.000
_cell.length_c   1.000
_cell.angle_alpha   90.00
_cell.angle_beta   90.00
_cell.angle_gamma   90.00
#
_symmetry.space_group_name_H-M   'P 1'
#
loop_
_entity.id
_entity.type
_entity.pdbx_description
1 polymer ?
#
loop_
_entity_poly.entity_id
_entity_poly.type
_entity_poly.pdbx_seq_one_letter_code
_entity_poly.pdbx_strand_id
1 'polypeptide(L)'
;MLLSPAAAAQGGSVLLEADVDGRPVGIGTLVLDPAETSKISITVRNGTDTVQRVKTVRISGSALALTFFAYDTTVPFDVPPRSVETRSFPLDPSDLGSQAIGLLPVEIEVVDVQRETIASITTSGDVKGSLWSVYGAFGLGVLVLTALSWAGALIALARRRLPPNRWQRAMRFLPAGIGTGLVAVISLSVLRLVAPSPTAEIPFIVGAAAAALLLGYVTPHPVEQRPLSDVDTVRIPR
;
A
#
# COMPACT_ATOMS: atom_id res chain seq x y z
N MET A 1 46.84 10.54 -25.13
CA MET A 1 45.99 10.08 -24.03
C MET A 1 44.65 9.69 -24.62
N LEU A 2 44.41 8.38 -24.72
CA LEU A 2 43.19 7.80 -25.27
C LEU A 2 42.08 7.92 -24.23
N LEU A 3 41.02 8.66 -24.54
CA LEU A 3 39.76 8.60 -23.80
C LEU A 3 38.96 7.43 -24.35
N SER A 4 38.84 6.38 -23.53
CA SER A 4 38.05 5.19 -23.84
C SER A 4 36.59 5.59 -24.13
N PRO A 5 35.97 5.05 -25.19
CA PRO A 5 34.57 5.29 -25.47
C PRO A 5 33.71 4.61 -24.40
N ALA A 6 32.54 5.20 -24.15
CA ALA A 6 31.49 4.65 -23.31
C ALA A 6 31.26 3.17 -23.63
N ALA A 7 31.44 2.30 -22.63
CA ALA A 7 31.07 0.90 -22.74
C ALA A 7 29.55 0.83 -22.93
N ALA A 8 29.15 0.51 -24.15
CA ALA A 8 27.79 0.24 -24.55
C ALA A 8 27.18 -0.83 -23.65
N ALA A 9 25.92 -0.62 -23.24
CA ALA A 9 25.05 -1.66 -22.72
C ALA A 9 24.91 -2.77 -23.81
N GLN A 10 25.74 -3.80 -23.71
CA GLN A 10 25.61 -5.03 -24.50
C GLN A 10 25.29 -6.18 -23.54
N GLY A 11 24.02 -6.24 -23.19
CA GLY A 11 23.35 -7.37 -22.57
C GLY A 11 21.87 -7.07 -22.77
N GLY A 12 21.27 -7.59 -23.85
CA GLY A 12 19.88 -7.26 -24.13
C GLY A 12 18.99 -7.75 -23.00
N SER A 13 18.13 -6.88 -22.47
CA SER A 13 17.22 -7.24 -21.39
C SER A 13 16.09 -8.13 -21.89
N VAL A 14 15.47 -8.88 -20.98
CA VAL A 14 14.19 -9.51 -21.24
C VAL A 14 13.10 -8.49 -20.98
N LEU A 15 12.21 -8.30 -21.95
CA LEU A 15 11.06 -7.41 -21.83
C LEU A 15 9.79 -8.25 -21.73
N LEU A 16 8.89 -7.82 -20.85
CA LEU A 16 7.59 -8.43 -20.64
C LEU A 16 6.50 -7.44 -21.04
N GLU A 17 5.62 -7.90 -21.92
CA GLU A 17 4.35 -7.26 -22.22
C GLU A 17 3.23 -8.22 -21.81
N ALA A 18 2.14 -7.66 -21.31
CA ALA A 18 0.98 -8.44 -20.94
C ALA A 18 -0.28 -7.77 -21.50
N ASP A 19 -1.27 -8.59 -21.80
CA ASP A 19 -2.58 -8.22 -22.29
C ASP A 19 -3.62 -9.02 -21.51
N VAL A 20 -4.70 -8.37 -21.11
CA VAL A 20 -5.82 -9.00 -20.42
C VAL A 20 -7.10 -8.67 -21.16
N ASP A 21 -7.77 -9.71 -21.66
CA ASP A 21 -9.01 -9.60 -22.43
C ASP A 21 -8.89 -8.66 -23.64
N GLY A 22 -7.73 -8.64 -24.30
CA GLY A 22 -7.45 -7.80 -25.47
C GLY A 22 -7.06 -6.36 -25.12
N ARG A 23 -6.78 -6.06 -23.84
CA ARG A 23 -6.29 -4.75 -23.39
C ARG A 23 -4.85 -4.85 -22.90
N PRO A 24 -3.92 -4.06 -23.46
CA PRO A 24 -2.54 -4.05 -23.04
C PRO A 24 -2.39 -3.52 -21.61
N VAL A 25 -1.63 -4.23 -20.80
CA VAL A 25 -1.28 -3.85 -19.43
C VAL A 25 -0.35 -2.63 -19.46
N GLY A 26 -0.58 -1.67 -18.56
CA GLY A 26 0.12 -0.38 -18.53
C GLY A 26 -0.63 0.76 -19.20
N ILE A 27 -1.69 0.48 -19.96
CA ILE A 27 -2.62 1.49 -20.47
C ILE A 27 -3.92 1.43 -19.65
N GLY A 28 -4.01 2.29 -18.63
CA GLY A 28 -5.19 2.37 -17.75
C GLY A 28 -5.20 1.33 -16.63
N THR A 29 -6.39 0.96 -16.17
CA THR A 29 -6.57 0.01 -15.06
C THR A 29 -6.94 -1.39 -15.56
N LEU A 30 -6.28 -2.39 -14.98
CA LEU A 30 -6.53 -3.80 -15.24
C LEU A 30 -7.75 -4.26 -14.44
N VAL A 31 -8.87 -4.59 -15.06
CA VAL A 31 -10.06 -5.06 -14.34
C VAL A 31 -9.92 -6.55 -14.01
N LEU A 32 -10.11 -6.91 -12.74
CA LEU A 32 -10.17 -8.29 -12.28
C LEU A 32 -11.52 -8.52 -11.59
N ASP A 33 -12.36 -9.38 -12.19
CA ASP A 33 -13.70 -9.68 -11.72
C ASP A 33 -13.79 -11.15 -11.26
N PRO A 34 -14.07 -11.45 -9.97
CA PRO A 34 -14.17 -12.83 -9.50
C PRO A 34 -15.29 -13.64 -10.15
N ALA A 35 -16.25 -12.99 -10.83
CA ALA A 35 -17.33 -13.67 -11.54
C ALA A 35 -16.97 -14.07 -12.98
N GLU A 36 -15.86 -13.55 -13.53
CA GLU A 36 -15.49 -13.74 -14.93
C GLU A 36 -14.09 -14.35 -15.05
N THR A 37 -13.93 -15.31 -15.96
CA THR A 37 -12.61 -15.81 -16.33
C THR A 37 -11.96 -14.84 -17.30
N SER A 38 -10.79 -14.30 -16.94
CA SER A 38 -10.02 -13.41 -17.81
C SER A 38 -9.02 -14.20 -18.66
N LYS A 39 -8.87 -13.82 -19.92
CA LYS A 39 -7.82 -14.35 -20.79
C LYS A 39 -6.57 -13.49 -20.66
N ILE A 40 -5.53 -14.05 -20.06
CA ILE A 40 -4.22 -13.41 -19.96
C ILE A 40 -3.39 -13.80 -21.17
N SER A 41 -2.75 -12.85 -21.83
CA SER A 41 -1.75 -13.09 -22.87
C SER A 41 -0.46 -12.38 -22.51
N ILE A 42 0.61 -13.14 -22.37
CA ILE A 42 1.94 -12.61 -22.10
C ILE A 42 2.81 -12.71 -23.35
N THR A 43 3.58 -11.68 -23.61
CA THR A 43 4.58 -11.63 -24.68
C THR A 43 5.93 -11.37 -24.04
N VAL A 44 6.83 -12.33 -24.16
CA VAL A 44 8.19 -12.26 -23.63
C VAL A 44 9.15 -12.04 -24.79
N ARG A 45 9.87 -10.93 -24.77
CA ARG A 45 10.92 -10.61 -25.74
C ARG A 45 12.27 -10.84 -25.10
N ASN A 46 13.00 -11.83 -25.59
CA ASN A 46 14.32 -12.16 -25.10
C ASN A 46 15.40 -11.40 -25.88
N GLY A 47 15.91 -10.31 -25.30
CA GLY A 47 17.05 -9.57 -25.85
C GLY A 47 18.42 -10.22 -25.61
N THR A 48 18.49 -11.27 -24.79
CA THR A 48 19.75 -11.94 -24.40
C THR A 48 20.22 -12.93 -25.47
N ASP A 49 21.44 -13.43 -25.29
CA ASP A 49 22.05 -14.45 -26.16
C ASP A 49 21.84 -15.88 -25.62
N THR A 50 21.09 -16.06 -24.53
CA THR A 50 20.77 -17.35 -23.91
C THR A 50 19.28 -17.67 -23.99
N VAL A 51 18.92 -18.96 -23.96
CA VAL A 51 17.51 -19.39 -23.90
C VAL A 51 16.95 -19.03 -22.52
N GLN A 52 15.82 -18.32 -22.49
CA GLN A 52 15.09 -18.03 -21.27
C GLN A 52 13.99 -19.07 -21.08
N ARG A 53 14.01 -19.79 -19.95
CA ARG A 53 13.07 -20.89 -19.68
C ARG A 53 12.00 -20.41 -18.72
N VAL A 54 10.83 -20.09 -19.25
CA VAL A 54 9.68 -19.70 -18.44
C VAL A 54 9.00 -20.95 -17.90
N LYS A 55 8.68 -20.94 -16.60
CA LYS A 55 7.93 -22.02 -15.96
C LYS A 55 6.57 -21.55 -15.46
N THR A 56 6.54 -20.40 -14.81
CA THR A 56 5.35 -19.90 -14.11
C THR A 56 5.16 -18.43 -14.42
N VAL A 57 3.90 -18.05 -14.61
CA VAL A 57 3.49 -16.65 -14.65
C VAL A 57 2.77 -16.37 -13.33
N ARG A 58 3.28 -15.40 -12.59
CA ARG A 58 2.72 -14.97 -11.30
C ARG A 58 2.01 -13.65 -11.50
N ILE A 59 0.77 -13.57 -11.03
CA ILE A 59 0.01 -12.32 -10.97
C ILE A 59 -0.32 -12.08 -9.52
N SER A 60 0.17 -10.99 -8.95
CA SER A 60 -0.03 -10.68 -7.53
C SER A 60 -0.54 -9.26 -7.34
N GLY A 61 -1.38 -9.07 -6.31
CA GLY A 61 -1.86 -7.76 -5.91
C GLY A 61 -1.44 -7.44 -4.49
N SER A 62 -0.91 -6.23 -4.29
CA SER A 62 -0.41 -5.79 -3.00
C SER A 62 -0.97 -4.44 -2.57
N ALA A 63 -1.01 -4.19 -1.27
CA ALA A 63 -1.22 -2.87 -0.70
C ALA A 63 -0.44 -2.76 0.61
N LEU A 64 0.12 -1.59 0.91
CA LEU A 64 0.86 -1.36 2.17
C LEU A 64 1.97 -2.43 2.40
N ALA A 65 2.68 -2.80 1.33
CA ALA A 65 3.71 -3.84 1.32
C ALA A 65 3.25 -5.27 1.71
N LEU A 66 1.94 -5.53 1.70
CA LEU A 66 1.36 -6.86 1.93
C LEU A 66 0.72 -7.38 0.65
N THR A 67 1.01 -8.63 0.30
CA THR A 67 0.36 -9.32 -0.82
C THR A 67 -0.99 -9.89 -0.36
N PHE A 68 -2.07 -9.50 -1.02
CA PHE A 68 -3.42 -9.96 -0.70
C PHE A 68 -3.86 -11.13 -1.56
N PHE A 69 -3.38 -11.19 -2.81
CA PHE A 69 -3.61 -12.32 -3.70
C PHE A 69 -2.38 -12.58 -4.55
N ALA A 70 -2.18 -13.85 -4.91
CA ALA A 70 -1.17 -14.29 -5.85
C ALA A 70 -1.68 -15.52 -6.61
N TYR A 71 -1.67 -15.44 -7.93
CA TYR A 71 -2.03 -16.54 -8.82
C TYR A 71 -0.80 -17.00 -9.58
N ASP A 72 -0.40 -18.24 -9.34
CA ASP A 72 0.71 -18.89 -10.02
C ASP A 72 0.17 -19.83 -11.10
N THR A 73 0.28 -19.44 -12.36
CA THR A 73 -0.10 -20.29 -13.49
C THR A 73 1.13 -20.94 -14.10
N THR A 74 1.16 -22.27 -14.14
CA THR A 74 2.26 -23.02 -14.75
C THR A 74 2.05 -23.11 -16.26
N VAL A 75 2.83 -22.33 -17.01
CA VAL A 75 2.82 -22.28 -18.47
C VAL A 75 4.26 -22.40 -18.94
N PRO A 76 4.80 -23.63 -19.07
CA PRO A 76 6.19 -23.80 -19.43
C PRO A 76 6.41 -23.50 -20.92
N PHE A 77 7.35 -22.61 -21.22
CA PHE A 77 7.82 -22.37 -22.60
C PHE A 77 9.23 -21.79 -22.60
N ASP A 78 9.96 -22.10 -23.65
CA ASP A 78 11.30 -21.56 -23.88
C ASP A 78 11.21 -20.38 -24.83
N VAL A 79 11.94 -19.31 -24.52
CA VAL A 79 12.10 -18.14 -25.39
C VAL A 79 13.53 -18.15 -25.92
N PRO A 80 13.76 -18.55 -27.18
CA PRO A 80 15.07 -18.57 -27.79
C PRO A 80 15.78 -17.20 -27.74
N PRO A 81 17.12 -17.17 -27.87
CA PRO A 81 17.88 -15.93 -27.96
C PRO A 81 17.34 -15.01 -29.07
N ARG A 82 17.28 -13.71 -28.80
CA ARG A 82 16.85 -12.68 -29.77
C ARG A 82 15.45 -12.90 -30.37
N SER A 83 14.60 -13.66 -29.70
CA SER A 83 13.26 -14.02 -30.17
C SER A 83 12.16 -13.45 -29.28
N VAL A 84 10.91 -13.59 -29.74
CA VAL A 84 9.71 -13.18 -29.02
C VAL A 84 8.75 -14.36 -29.03
N GLU A 85 8.19 -14.68 -27.87
CA GLU A 85 7.18 -15.71 -27.72
C GLU A 85 5.97 -15.16 -26.98
N THR A 86 4.79 -15.55 -27.44
CA THR A 86 3.51 -15.18 -26.82
C THR A 86 2.80 -16.42 -26.34
N ARG A 87 2.26 -16.38 -25.12
CA ARG A 87 1.43 -17.43 -24.55
C ARG A 87 0.20 -16.83 -23.92
N SER A 88 -0.94 -17.46 -24.18
CA SER A 88 -2.20 -17.07 -23.57
C SER A 88 -2.76 -18.20 -22.72
N PHE A 89 -3.36 -17.86 -21.59
CA PHE A 89 -3.97 -18.80 -20.66
C PHE A 89 -5.17 -18.15 -19.97
N PRO A 90 -6.18 -18.94 -19.57
CA PRO A 90 -7.27 -18.44 -18.75
C PRO A 90 -6.78 -18.27 -17.30
N LEU A 91 -7.17 -17.16 -16.68
CA LEU A 91 -7.06 -16.91 -15.25
C LEU A 91 -8.46 -16.98 -14.65
N ASP A 92 -8.65 -17.83 -13.65
CA ASP A 92 -9.86 -17.89 -12.83
C ASP A 92 -9.62 -17.13 -11.52
N PRO A 93 -10.14 -15.90 -11.38
CA PRO A 93 -9.96 -15.07 -10.19
C PRO A 93 -11.05 -15.30 -9.12
N SER A 94 -11.77 -16.43 -9.12
CA SER A 94 -12.90 -16.69 -8.20
C SER A 94 -12.59 -16.43 -6.72
N ASP A 95 -11.36 -16.72 -6.27
CA ASP A 95 -10.94 -16.46 -4.89
C ASP A 95 -10.81 -14.97 -4.53
N LEU A 96 -10.66 -14.06 -5.51
CA LEU A 96 -10.50 -12.61 -5.28
C LEU A 96 -11.65 -12.03 -4.47
N GLY A 97 -12.86 -12.58 -4.62
CA GLY A 97 -14.04 -12.14 -3.86
C GLY A 97 -13.82 -12.16 -2.36
N SER A 98 -13.00 -13.09 -1.86
CA SER A 98 -12.67 -13.24 -0.43
C SER A 98 -11.36 -12.55 -0.03
N GLN A 99 -10.51 -12.16 -0.99
CA GLN A 99 -9.14 -11.71 -0.71
C GLN A 99 -8.97 -10.20 -0.78
N ALA A 100 -9.52 -9.56 -1.80
CA ALA A 100 -9.22 -8.16 -2.11
C ALA A 100 -10.40 -7.39 -2.69
N ILE A 101 -10.35 -6.05 -2.64
CA ILE A 101 -11.33 -5.15 -3.27
C ILE A 101 -10.68 -3.79 -3.54
N GLY A 102 -11.09 -3.12 -4.63
CA GLY A 102 -10.69 -1.75 -4.95
C GLY A 102 -9.49 -1.68 -5.90
N LEU A 103 -8.87 -0.51 -5.96
CA LEU A 103 -7.65 -0.31 -6.74
C LEU A 103 -6.43 -0.82 -5.99
N LEU A 104 -5.66 -1.70 -6.61
CA LEU A 104 -4.44 -2.28 -6.05
C LEU A 104 -3.32 -2.27 -7.09
N PRO A 105 -2.07 -1.97 -6.71
CA PRO A 105 -0.92 -2.36 -7.50
C PRO A 105 -0.97 -3.85 -7.80
N VAL A 106 -0.92 -4.19 -9.08
CA VAL A 106 -0.82 -5.55 -9.58
C VAL A 106 0.53 -5.69 -10.27
N GLU A 107 1.25 -6.75 -9.93
CA GLU A 107 2.51 -7.12 -10.56
C GLU A 107 2.32 -8.44 -11.31
N ILE A 108 2.75 -8.46 -12.57
CA ILE A 108 2.80 -9.64 -13.40
C ILE A 108 4.27 -9.99 -13.59
N GLU A 109 4.66 -11.17 -13.12
CA GLU A 109 6.03 -11.68 -13.19
C GLU A 109 6.08 -12.94 -14.04
N VAL A 110 7.16 -13.06 -14.79
CA VAL A 110 7.53 -14.31 -15.46
C VAL A 110 8.68 -14.94 -14.71
N VAL A 111 8.48 -16.16 -14.24
CA VAL A 111 9.36 -16.86 -13.31
C VAL A 111 9.95 -18.10 -13.97
N ASP A 112 11.24 -18.32 -13.76
CA ASP A 112 12.00 -19.42 -14.34
C ASP A 112 11.86 -20.75 -13.57
N VAL A 113 12.65 -21.75 -13.98
CA VAL A 113 12.65 -23.07 -13.33
C VAL A 113 13.29 -23.07 -11.93
N GLN A 114 14.15 -22.11 -11.63
CA GLN A 114 14.80 -21.85 -10.34
C GLN A 114 13.95 -20.99 -9.38
N ARG A 115 12.81 -20.46 -9.85
CA ARG A 115 11.96 -19.48 -9.16
C ARG A 115 12.54 -18.06 -9.12
N GLU A 116 13.43 -17.73 -10.04
CA GLU A 116 13.91 -16.36 -10.23
C GLU A 116 13.00 -15.61 -11.22
N THR A 117 12.74 -14.33 -10.93
CA THR A 117 11.97 -13.44 -11.80
C THR A 117 12.83 -13.05 -13.01
N ILE A 118 12.40 -13.47 -14.20
CA ILE A 118 13.05 -13.14 -15.48
C ILE A 118 12.73 -11.70 -15.89
N ALA A 119 11.46 -11.34 -15.76
CA ALA A 119 10.93 -10.01 -16.07
C ALA A 119 9.62 -9.78 -15.31
N SER A 120 9.35 -8.53 -14.94
CA SER A 120 8.09 -8.13 -14.34
C SER A 120 7.55 -6.83 -14.93
N ILE A 121 6.24 -6.64 -14.80
CA ILE A 121 5.54 -5.40 -15.14
C ILE A 121 4.53 -5.09 -14.04
N THR A 122 4.50 -3.83 -13.59
CA THR A 122 3.55 -3.34 -12.59
C THR A 122 2.47 -2.49 -13.25
N THR A 123 1.23 -2.67 -12.83
CA THR A 123 0.07 -1.89 -13.26
C THR A 123 -0.87 -1.61 -12.10
N SER A 124 -1.86 -0.74 -12.28
CA SER A 124 -2.98 -0.61 -11.35
C SER A 124 -4.10 -1.56 -11.75
N GLY A 125 -4.51 -2.44 -10.85
CA GLY A 125 -5.66 -3.32 -11.02
C GLY A 125 -6.90 -2.79 -10.31
N ASP A 126 -8.05 -2.82 -10.99
CA ASP A 126 -9.37 -2.59 -10.42
C ASP A 126 -10.03 -3.93 -10.06
N VAL A 127 -9.95 -4.28 -8.78
CA VAL A 127 -10.42 -5.56 -8.24
C VAL A 127 -11.86 -5.43 -7.76
N LYS A 128 -12.77 -6.19 -8.38
CA LYS A 128 -14.19 -6.24 -8.04
C LYS A 128 -14.54 -7.32 -7.00
N GLY A 129 -13.72 -7.48 -5.97
CA GLY A 129 -14.06 -8.37 -4.87
C GLY A 129 -15.05 -7.75 -3.87
N SER A 130 -15.04 -8.25 -2.64
CA SER A 130 -16.03 -7.88 -1.60
C SER A 130 -15.47 -6.95 -0.53
N LEU A 131 -16.33 -6.11 0.07
CA LEU A 131 -16.00 -5.35 1.29
C LEU A 131 -15.71 -6.26 2.49
N TRP A 132 -16.20 -7.50 2.47
CA TRP A 132 -15.93 -8.52 3.48
C TRP A 132 -14.69 -9.36 3.17
N SER A 133 -13.91 -8.98 2.15
CA SER A 133 -12.63 -9.62 1.85
C SER A 133 -11.60 -9.39 2.97
N VAL A 134 -10.49 -10.14 2.94
CA VAL A 134 -9.38 -9.96 3.88
C VAL A 134 -8.88 -8.51 3.90
N TYR A 135 -8.71 -7.90 2.72
CA TYR A 135 -8.33 -6.48 2.62
C TYR A 135 -9.38 -5.54 3.21
N GLY A 136 -10.67 -5.76 2.89
CA GLY A 136 -11.76 -4.95 3.44
C GLY A 136 -11.91 -5.06 4.95
N ALA A 137 -11.82 -6.28 5.49
CA ALA A 137 -11.84 -6.55 6.92
C ALA A 137 -10.64 -5.93 7.65
N PHE A 138 -9.46 -5.99 7.05
CA PHE A 138 -8.28 -5.28 7.54
C PHE A 138 -8.54 -3.77 7.63
N GLY A 139 -9.07 -3.16 6.57
CA GLY A 139 -9.47 -1.75 6.55
C GLY A 139 -10.47 -1.39 7.66
N LEU A 140 -11.49 -2.23 7.86
CA LEU A 140 -12.47 -2.05 8.95
C LEU A 140 -11.82 -2.14 10.34
N GLY A 141 -10.91 -3.10 10.54
CA GLY A 141 -10.15 -3.23 11.78
C GLY A 141 -9.32 -1.97 12.09
N VAL A 142 -8.59 -1.47 11.08
CA VAL A 142 -7.82 -0.22 11.20
C VAL A 142 -8.74 0.97 11.49
N LEU A 143 -9.91 1.05 10.86
CA LEU A 143 -10.90 2.09 11.11
C LEU A 143 -11.42 2.08 12.54
N VAL A 144 -11.78 0.90 13.07
CA VAL A 144 -12.24 0.76 14.47
C VAL A 144 -11.15 1.16 15.46
N LEU A 145 -9.91 0.69 15.27
CA LEU A 145 -8.79 1.05 16.13
C LEU A 145 -8.47 2.55 16.08
N THR A 146 -8.59 3.16 14.90
CA THR A 146 -8.43 4.61 14.71
C THR A 146 -9.52 5.38 15.44
N ALA A 147 -10.78 4.95 15.33
CA ALA A 147 -11.91 5.56 16.04
C ALA A 147 -11.75 5.46 17.56
N LEU A 148 -11.32 4.30 18.07
CA LEU A 148 -11.03 4.11 19.50
C LEU A 148 -9.86 4.98 19.97
N SER A 149 -8.82 5.13 19.14
CA SER A 149 -7.69 6.00 19.45
C SER A 149 -8.11 7.46 19.55
N TRP A 150 -8.95 7.95 18.61
CA TRP A 150 -9.56 9.27 18.68
C TRP A 150 -10.45 9.42 19.91
N ALA A 151 -11.36 8.48 20.16
CA ALA A 151 -12.24 8.51 21.32
C ALA A 151 -11.44 8.57 22.63
N GLY A 152 -10.39 7.76 22.77
CA GLY A 152 -9.52 7.78 23.95
C GLY A 152 -8.80 9.12 24.15
N ALA A 153 -8.31 9.73 23.07
CA ALA A 153 -7.67 11.04 23.12
C ALA A 153 -8.66 12.17 23.48
N LEU A 154 -9.85 12.16 22.85
CA LEU A 154 -10.91 13.15 23.09
C LEU A 154 -11.54 13.00 24.47
N ILE A 155 -11.76 11.78 24.96
CA ILE A 155 -12.24 11.54 26.33
C ILE A 155 -11.21 12.02 27.35
N ALA A 156 -9.91 11.80 27.11
CA ALA A 156 -8.87 12.29 28.00
C ALA A 156 -8.80 13.82 28.05
N LEU A 157 -8.99 14.48 26.89
CA LEU A 157 -9.13 15.93 26.77
C LEU A 157 -10.36 16.42 27.56
N ALA A 158 -11.53 15.82 27.32
CA ALA A 158 -12.78 16.18 27.99
C ALA A 158 -12.71 15.99 29.51
N ARG A 159 -12.07 14.91 29.98
CA ARG A 159 -11.86 14.61 31.41
C ARG A 159 -10.70 15.40 32.02
N ARG A 160 -10.04 16.29 31.27
CA ARG A 160 -8.89 17.09 31.73
C ARG A 160 -7.73 16.24 32.27
N ARG A 161 -7.57 15.01 31.79
CA ARG A 161 -6.53 14.05 32.21
C ARG A 161 -5.33 14.01 31.26
N LEU A 162 -5.04 15.13 30.61
CA LEU A 162 -3.91 15.21 29.68
C LEU A 162 -2.59 15.45 30.45
N PRO A 163 -1.48 14.81 30.04
CA PRO A 163 -0.17 15.02 30.67
C PRO A 163 0.24 16.50 30.65
N PRO A 164 0.87 17.03 31.71
CA PRO A 164 1.28 18.45 31.76
C PRO A 164 2.33 18.82 30.69
N ASN A 165 3.09 17.83 30.21
CA ASN A 165 4.04 18.01 29.14
C ASN A 165 3.32 18.03 27.77
N ARG A 166 3.45 19.14 27.04
CA ARG A 166 2.91 19.34 25.67
C ARG A 166 3.35 18.23 24.71
N TRP A 167 4.58 17.72 24.86
CA TRP A 167 5.10 16.65 24.02
C TRP A 167 4.42 15.29 24.29
N GLN A 168 4.24 14.95 25.57
CA GLN A 168 3.53 13.72 25.95
C GLN A 168 2.05 13.76 25.52
N ARG A 169 1.44 14.95 25.52
CA ARG A 169 0.13 15.17 24.92
C ARG A 169 0.11 14.91 23.42
N ALA A 170 1.02 15.54 22.67
CA ALA A 170 1.14 15.31 21.24
C ALA A 170 1.26 13.82 20.92
N MET A 171 2.15 13.11 21.63
CA MET A 171 2.36 11.66 21.47
C MET A 171 1.09 10.82 21.72
N ARG A 172 0.15 11.28 22.55
CA ARG A 172 -1.12 10.59 22.79
C ARG A 172 -2.07 10.62 21.59
N PHE A 173 -1.96 11.64 20.73
CA PHE A 173 -2.77 11.77 19.51
C PHE A 173 -2.11 11.09 18.29
N LEU A 174 -0.83 10.73 18.39
CA LEU A 174 -0.07 10.14 17.29
C LEU A 174 -0.70 8.84 16.73
N PRO A 175 -1.14 7.85 17.54
CA PRO A 175 -1.79 6.64 17.01
C PRO A 175 -3.07 6.95 16.21
N ALA A 176 -3.84 7.94 16.67
CA ALA A 176 -5.05 8.38 15.98
C ALA A 176 -4.72 9.04 14.62
N GLY A 177 -3.65 9.84 14.56
CA GLY A 177 -3.16 10.44 13.33
C GLY A 177 -2.66 9.42 12.30
N ILE A 178 -1.79 8.48 12.72
CA ILE A 178 -1.29 7.40 11.86
C ILE A 178 -2.46 6.55 11.33
N GLY A 179 -3.37 6.15 12.23
CA GLY A 179 -4.57 5.41 11.87
C GLY A 179 -5.43 6.16 10.85
N THR A 180 -5.61 7.47 11.01
CA THR A 180 -6.38 8.31 10.07
C THR A 180 -5.78 8.30 8.68
N GLY A 181 -4.44 8.42 8.55
CA GLY A 181 -3.78 8.35 7.26
C GLY A 181 -3.90 6.98 6.58
N LEU A 182 -3.76 5.89 7.35
CA LEU A 182 -3.98 4.53 6.84
C LEU A 182 -5.42 4.32 6.38
N VAL A 183 -6.42 4.75 7.17
CA VAL A 183 -7.84 4.69 6.80
C VAL A 183 -8.10 5.47 5.52
N ALA A 184 -7.49 6.65 5.36
CA ALA A 184 -7.63 7.46 4.15
C ALA A 184 -7.12 6.72 2.91
N VAL A 185 -5.91 6.15 2.94
CA VAL A 185 -5.35 5.38 1.82
C VAL A 185 -6.25 4.21 1.46
N ILE A 186 -6.64 3.40 2.45
CA ILE A 186 -7.47 2.22 2.23
C ILE A 186 -8.84 2.64 1.67
N SER A 187 -9.43 3.71 2.20
CA SER A 187 -10.71 4.22 1.70
C SER A 187 -10.59 4.69 0.25
N LEU A 188 -9.54 5.42 -0.12
CA LEU A 188 -9.29 5.86 -1.49
C LEU A 188 -9.09 4.67 -2.45
N SER A 189 -8.42 3.61 -1.99
CA SER A 189 -8.26 2.36 -2.74
C SER A 189 -9.60 1.67 -2.98
N VAL A 190 -10.38 1.44 -1.92
CA VAL A 190 -11.69 0.77 -1.99
C VAL A 190 -12.69 1.57 -2.81
N LEU A 191 -12.67 2.91 -2.69
CA LEU A 191 -13.51 3.82 -3.48
C LEU A 191 -13.02 3.98 -4.93
N ARG A 192 -11.94 3.30 -5.34
CA ARG A 192 -11.37 3.33 -6.68
C ARG A 192 -10.90 4.71 -7.14
N LEU A 193 -10.39 5.50 -6.20
CA LEU A 193 -9.87 6.85 -6.46
C LEU A 193 -8.36 6.84 -6.66
N VAL A 194 -7.62 6.14 -5.79
CA VAL A 194 -6.15 6.10 -5.82
C VAL A 194 -5.67 4.71 -5.41
N ALA A 195 -4.81 4.10 -6.22
CA ALA A 195 -4.15 2.85 -5.85
C ALA A 195 -3.15 3.10 -4.69
N PRO A 196 -3.09 2.21 -3.68
CA PRO A 196 -2.15 2.35 -2.57
C PRO A 196 -0.73 2.14 -3.08
N SER A 197 0.05 3.21 -3.13
CA SER A 197 1.47 3.20 -3.51
C SER A 197 2.28 3.94 -2.45
N PRO A 198 3.58 3.62 -2.26
CA PRO A 198 4.42 4.33 -1.28
C PRO A 198 4.42 5.86 -1.47
N THR A 199 4.31 6.31 -2.72
CA THR A 199 4.24 7.74 -3.09
C THR A 199 2.95 8.42 -2.64
N ALA A 200 1.83 7.69 -2.57
CA ALA A 200 0.57 8.21 -2.03
C ALA A 200 0.46 7.97 -0.51
N GLU A 201 0.82 6.77 -0.06
CA GLU A 201 0.72 6.30 1.33
C GLU A 201 1.48 7.20 2.32
N ILE A 202 2.75 7.45 2.04
CA ILE A 202 3.64 8.16 2.97
C ILE A 202 3.12 9.58 3.25
N PRO A 203 2.78 10.41 2.25
CA PRO A 203 2.19 11.73 2.50
C PRO A 203 0.91 11.71 3.32
N PHE A 204 -0.02 10.78 3.07
CA PHE A 204 -1.26 10.70 3.84
C PHE A 204 -1.02 10.32 5.30
N ILE A 205 -0.17 9.32 5.55
CA ILE A 205 0.16 8.86 6.90
C ILE A 205 0.93 9.91 7.67
N VAL A 206 2.00 10.46 7.08
CA VAL A 206 2.84 11.47 7.73
C VAL A 206 2.07 12.76 7.93
N GLY A 207 1.29 13.20 6.94
CA GLY A 207 0.47 14.41 7.02
C GLY A 207 -0.59 14.32 8.12
N ALA A 208 -1.34 13.20 8.19
CA ALA A 208 -2.34 12.98 9.23
C ALA A 208 -1.70 12.84 10.62
N ALA A 209 -0.56 12.15 10.73
CA ALA A 209 0.19 12.05 11.98
C ALA A 209 0.69 13.42 12.46
N ALA A 210 1.25 14.24 11.57
CA ALA A 210 1.69 15.59 11.89
C ALA A 210 0.53 16.48 12.34
N ALA A 211 -0.61 16.43 11.65
CA ALA A 211 -1.81 17.17 12.05
C ALA A 211 -2.30 16.75 13.44
N ALA A 212 -2.36 15.45 13.72
CA ALA A 212 -2.76 14.94 15.03
C ALA A 212 -1.78 15.32 16.14
N LEU A 213 -0.47 15.28 15.87
CA LEU A 213 0.57 15.77 16.79
C LEU A 213 0.38 17.26 17.09
N LEU A 214 0.15 18.08 16.06
CA LEU A 214 -0.10 19.51 16.24
C LEU A 214 -1.35 19.76 17.08
N LEU A 215 -2.45 19.06 16.79
CA LEU A 215 -3.68 19.11 17.60
C LEU A 215 -3.39 18.74 19.06
N GLY A 216 -2.66 17.64 19.28
CA GLY A 216 -2.24 17.22 20.60
C GLY A 216 -1.33 18.23 21.30
N TYR A 217 -0.48 18.96 20.57
CA TYR A 217 0.44 19.96 21.10
C TYR A 217 -0.27 21.28 21.48
N VAL A 218 -1.30 21.69 20.75
CA VAL A 218 -2.04 22.95 20.99
C VAL A 218 -3.21 22.83 21.97
N THR A 219 -3.64 21.61 22.33
CA THR A 219 -4.73 21.39 23.30
C THR A 219 -4.53 22.15 24.63
N PRO A 220 -5.55 22.89 25.13
CA PRO A 220 -5.40 23.67 26.37
C PRO A 220 -5.16 22.81 27.60
N HIS A 221 -4.43 23.36 28.57
CA HIS A 221 -4.32 22.78 29.92
C HIS A 221 -5.31 23.43 30.89
N PRO A 222 -5.86 22.66 31.85
CA PRO A 222 -6.47 23.27 33.03
C PRO A 222 -5.39 24.10 33.73
N VAL A 223 -5.65 25.40 33.89
CA VAL A 223 -4.80 26.31 34.66
C VAL A 223 -4.63 25.69 36.05
N GLU A 224 -3.38 25.55 36.52
CA GLU A 224 -3.11 25.27 37.93
C GLU A 224 -3.91 26.28 38.75
N GLN A 225 -4.86 25.79 39.56
CA GLN A 225 -5.36 26.61 40.66
C GLN A 225 -4.12 26.92 41.50
N ARG A 226 -3.56 28.12 41.32
CA ARG A 226 -2.51 28.65 42.18
C ARG A 226 -3.01 28.40 43.61
N PRO A 227 -2.26 27.64 44.44
CA PRO A 227 -2.63 27.53 45.84
C PRO A 227 -2.78 28.96 46.34
N LEU A 228 -3.87 29.26 47.04
CA LEU A 228 -3.99 30.52 47.77
C LEU A 228 -2.80 30.56 48.74
N SER A 229 -1.70 31.15 48.29
CA SER A 229 -0.57 31.49 49.12
C SER A 229 -1.10 32.49 50.12
N ASP A 230 -1.29 32.02 51.35
CA ASP A 230 -1.15 32.81 52.58
C ASP A 230 -1.71 34.23 52.47
N VAL A 231 -3.05 34.34 52.41
CA VAL A 231 -3.71 35.62 52.65
C VAL A 231 -3.49 35.97 54.12
N ASP A 232 -2.50 36.83 54.34
CA ASP A 232 -2.42 37.80 55.43
C ASP A 232 -2.77 37.27 56.84
N THR A 233 -1.89 36.46 57.44
CA THR A 233 -1.76 36.52 58.91
C THR A 233 -0.81 37.64 59.31
N VAL A 234 -1.31 38.89 59.25
CA VAL A 234 -0.65 40.03 59.91
C VAL A 234 -0.64 39.77 61.42
N ARG A 235 0.52 39.44 61.99
CA ARG A 235 0.72 39.43 63.45
C ARG A 235 0.56 40.85 63.98
N ILE A 236 -0.50 41.09 64.74
CA ILE A 236 -0.66 42.30 65.54
C ILE A 236 0.27 42.20 66.76
N PRO A 237 1.26 43.10 66.93
CA PRO A 237 2.07 43.13 68.14
C PRO A 237 1.24 43.61 69.33
N ARG A 238 1.36 42.92 70.47
CA ARG A 238 0.82 43.34 71.76
C ARG A 238 1.79 44.28 72.46
#